data_AF-A0A1F8V600-F1
#
_entry.id   AF-A0A1F8V600-F1
#
_cell.length_a   1.000
_cell.length_b   1.000
_cell.length_c   1.000
_cell.angle_alpha   90.00
_cell.angle_beta   90.00
_cell.angle_gamma   90.00
#
_symmetry.space_group_name_H-M   'P 1'
#
loop_
_entity.id
_entity.type
_entity.pdbx_description
1 polymer ?
#
loop_
_entity_poly.entity_id
_entity_poly.type
_entity_poly.pdbx_seq_one_letter_code
_entity_poly.pdbx_strand_id
1 'polypeptide(L)'
;MDWINDTQKAINFIEDNLTDDICNEVIAKYLYSSNHHFQRIFSIVTGFTISDYIRNRRLTLAGHELSVLKSKVIDVALKYGYDSPESFTKAFMRFHGITPSVARESNDNLKYFSPLTIQINIKGGFIMTRKLIPNIVKLCDVQSENYMFDSCMRTVMRAFNENENYNFTFFAGITGDLFTQTWGKPDWQYNNEYSLKCRNTQVPIRAAFDACGYEFEYIHEDDIQRNKPEYVRRIVESIDKGYPVLTFGIVGPPTCSIIFGYDENGDVLIGWSQFTDEVKEDNPMDLELSNEFFQKRNGLDRSEGLVFIKKKINTPSISDSIRRSILNIPKLASLQSTEKTSFGKQAFEDWADSLLCDENFQDESMLARPLDTYGSCMVMVGTNMYNKQSYLERALKICPDMKIQIEKLNQAYNKENKAIQKILDFQGGYFFDADRKALLNRNFRIKLSELIKQVGQCYADAAFSI
;
A
#
# COMPACT_ATOMS: atom_id res chain seq x y z
N MET A 1 -32.94 -28.23 -2.61
CA MET A 1 -33.03 -27.64 -1.26
C MET A 1 -31.75 -26.87 -1.06
N ASP A 2 -31.87 -25.55 -0.89
CA ASP A 2 -30.71 -24.66 -0.72
C ASP A 2 -30.39 -24.60 0.78
N TRP A 3 -29.65 -25.61 1.24
CA TRP A 3 -29.39 -25.86 2.65
C TRP A 3 -28.78 -24.68 3.39
N ILE A 4 -28.08 -23.80 2.68
CA ILE A 4 -27.40 -22.65 3.27
C ILE A 4 -28.39 -21.50 3.49
N ASN A 5 -29.23 -21.22 2.49
CA ASN A 5 -30.35 -20.30 2.65
C ASN A 5 -31.33 -20.79 3.73
N ASP A 6 -31.60 -22.10 3.78
CA ASP A 6 -32.48 -22.70 4.80
C ASP A 6 -31.84 -22.62 6.20
N THR A 7 -30.52 -22.76 6.32
CA THR A 7 -29.82 -22.55 7.60
C THR A 7 -29.86 -21.08 8.02
N GLN A 8 -29.69 -20.12 7.10
CA GLN A 8 -29.80 -18.70 7.43
C GLN A 8 -31.23 -18.31 7.86
N LYS A 9 -32.25 -18.83 7.19
CA LYS A 9 -33.65 -18.65 7.59
C LYS A 9 -33.91 -19.21 8.99
N ALA A 10 -33.31 -20.34 9.32
CA ALA A 10 -33.41 -20.94 10.64
C ALA A 10 -32.79 -20.05 11.73
N ILE A 11 -31.61 -19.50 11.46
CA ILE A 11 -30.93 -18.56 12.38
C ILE A 11 -31.82 -17.35 12.63
N ASN A 12 -32.36 -16.75 11.57
CA ASN A 12 -33.26 -15.59 11.70
C ASN A 12 -34.50 -15.94 12.54
N PHE A 13 -35.14 -17.08 12.25
CA PHE A 13 -36.30 -17.54 13.01
C PHE A 13 -35.96 -17.76 14.49
N ILE A 14 -34.80 -18.34 14.80
CA ILE A 14 -34.35 -18.52 16.19
C ILE A 14 -34.16 -17.16 16.87
N GLU A 15 -33.45 -16.21 16.24
CA GLU A 15 -33.20 -14.88 16.81
C GLU A 15 -34.50 -14.13 17.13
N ASP A 16 -35.50 -14.23 16.26
CA ASP A 16 -36.81 -13.58 16.42
C ASP A 16 -37.64 -14.17 17.57
N ASN A 17 -37.36 -15.41 18.00
CA ASN A 17 -38.18 -16.15 18.98
C ASN A 17 -37.40 -16.53 20.25
N LEU A 18 -36.24 -15.90 20.53
CA LEU A 18 -35.33 -16.32 21.62
C LEU A 18 -35.96 -16.34 23.03
N THR A 19 -37.05 -15.61 23.27
CA THR A 19 -37.77 -15.61 24.57
C THR A 19 -38.90 -16.65 24.65
N ASP A 20 -39.21 -17.32 23.54
CA ASP A 20 -40.32 -18.27 23.45
C ASP A 20 -39.83 -19.71 23.69
N ASP A 21 -40.76 -20.65 23.88
CA ASP A 21 -40.42 -22.07 23.98
C ASP A 21 -40.11 -22.66 22.60
N ILE A 22 -38.87 -22.46 22.13
CA ILE A 22 -38.38 -23.00 20.87
C ILE A 22 -37.76 -24.38 21.11
N CYS A 23 -38.28 -25.40 20.42
CA CYS A 23 -37.65 -26.71 20.32
C CYS A 23 -37.23 -27.04 18.87
N ASN A 24 -36.39 -28.05 18.71
CA ASN A 24 -35.84 -28.44 17.40
C ASN A 24 -36.95 -28.84 16.41
N GLU A 25 -38.03 -29.45 16.89
CA GLU A 25 -39.18 -29.87 16.09
C GLU A 25 -39.93 -28.68 15.48
N VAL A 26 -40.02 -27.56 16.20
CA VAL A 26 -40.67 -26.33 15.71
C VAL A 26 -39.86 -25.72 14.57
N ILE A 27 -38.53 -25.64 14.72
CA ILE A 27 -37.63 -25.09 13.70
C ILE A 27 -37.63 -25.99 12.45
N ALA A 28 -37.56 -27.31 12.64
CA ALA A 28 -37.59 -28.26 11.54
C ALA A 28 -38.92 -28.19 10.75
N LYS A 29 -40.06 -28.04 11.45
CA LYS A 29 -41.37 -27.85 10.84
C LYS A 29 -41.45 -26.53 10.06
N TYR A 30 -40.90 -25.44 10.60
CA TYR A 30 -40.84 -24.14 9.92
C TYR A 30 -40.09 -24.21 8.57
N LEU A 31 -39.04 -25.03 8.51
CA LEU A 31 -38.21 -25.21 7.32
C LEU A 31 -38.67 -26.36 6.40
N TYR A 32 -39.82 -26.98 6.69
CA TYR A 32 -40.34 -28.16 5.97
C TYR A 32 -39.30 -29.30 5.85
N SER A 33 -38.49 -29.49 6.89
CA SER A 33 -37.39 -30.46 6.93
C SER A 33 -37.58 -31.47 8.07
N SER A 34 -36.96 -32.65 7.95
CA SER A 34 -36.96 -33.61 9.05
C SER A 34 -36.04 -33.15 10.18
N ASN A 35 -36.47 -33.33 11.43
CA ASN A 35 -35.77 -32.86 12.63
C ASN A 35 -34.31 -33.34 12.70
N HIS A 36 -34.09 -34.64 12.51
CA HIS A 36 -32.76 -35.23 12.56
C HIS A 36 -31.84 -34.74 11.42
N HIS A 37 -32.39 -34.58 10.21
CA HIS A 37 -31.60 -34.09 9.08
C HIS A 37 -31.22 -32.63 9.27
N PHE A 38 -32.16 -31.79 9.71
CA PHE A 38 -31.90 -30.37 9.92
C PHE A 38 -30.87 -30.12 11.03
N GLN A 39 -30.99 -30.79 12.18
CA GLN A 39 -29.99 -30.68 13.26
C GLN A 39 -28.57 -31.01 12.75
N ARG A 40 -28.44 -32.08 11.95
CA ARG A 40 -27.15 -32.47 11.38
C ARG A 40 -26.61 -31.41 10.42
N ILE A 41 -27.44 -30.88 9.52
CA ILE A 41 -27.02 -29.83 8.58
C ILE A 41 -26.65 -28.54 9.32
N PHE A 42 -27.46 -28.11 10.29
CA PHE A 42 -27.18 -26.93 11.08
C PHE A 42 -25.81 -27.03 11.78
N SER A 43 -25.51 -28.17 12.39
CA SER A 43 -24.20 -28.37 13.03
C SER A 43 -23.04 -28.47 12.05
N ILE A 44 -23.23 -29.06 10.88
CA ILE A 44 -22.19 -29.09 9.83
C ILE A 44 -21.89 -27.68 9.32
N VAL A 45 -22.92 -26.86 9.12
CA VAL A 45 -22.77 -25.51 8.53
C VAL A 45 -22.27 -24.49 9.56
N THR A 46 -22.75 -24.56 10.81
CA THR A 46 -22.48 -23.52 11.83
C THR A 46 -21.40 -23.91 12.83
N GLY A 47 -21.08 -25.21 12.97
CA GLY A 47 -20.21 -25.71 14.03
C GLY A 47 -20.87 -25.81 15.42
N PHE A 48 -22.15 -25.44 15.56
CA PHE A 48 -22.89 -25.48 16.83
C PHE A 48 -24.10 -26.41 16.75
N THR A 49 -24.52 -26.94 17.90
CA THR A 49 -25.88 -27.48 18.00
C THR A 49 -26.87 -26.33 18.11
N ILE A 50 -28.11 -26.55 17.66
CA ILE A 50 -29.19 -25.56 17.76
C ILE A 50 -29.38 -25.13 19.23
N SER A 51 -29.37 -26.09 20.16
CA SER A 51 -29.51 -25.83 21.60
C SER A 51 -28.36 -25.00 22.17
N ASP A 52 -27.12 -25.25 21.73
CA ASP A 52 -25.96 -24.45 22.16
C ASP A 52 -26.05 -23.02 21.62
N TYR A 53 -26.45 -22.87 20.36
CA TYR A 53 -26.67 -21.56 19.74
C TYR A 53 -27.73 -20.75 20.51
N ILE A 54 -28.91 -21.32 20.72
CA ILE A 54 -30.00 -20.69 21.49
C ILE A 54 -29.52 -20.30 22.89
N ARG A 55 -28.87 -21.21 23.61
CA ARG A 55 -28.39 -20.96 24.97
C ARG A 55 -27.38 -19.81 25.03
N ASN A 56 -26.40 -19.78 24.13
CA ASN A 56 -25.38 -18.73 24.10
C ASN A 56 -25.98 -17.35 23.76
N ARG A 57 -26.96 -17.33 22.84
CA ARG A 57 -27.69 -16.10 22.48
C ARG A 57 -28.55 -15.59 23.62
N ARG A 58 -29.34 -16.47 24.27
CA ARG A 58 -30.12 -16.13 25.46
C ARG A 58 -29.28 -15.56 26.59
N LEU A 59 -28.15 -16.21 26.92
CA LEU A 59 -27.25 -15.74 27.97
C LEU A 59 -26.63 -14.38 27.62
N THR A 60 -26.24 -14.15 26.37
CA THR A 60 -25.76 -12.84 25.90
C THR A 60 -26.80 -11.73 26.13
N LEU A 61 -28.06 -11.98 25.74
CA LEU A 61 -29.13 -11.00 25.93
C LEU A 61 -29.49 -10.79 27.41
N ALA A 62 -29.50 -11.87 28.20
CA ALA A 62 -29.71 -11.81 29.64
C ALA A 62 -28.64 -10.97 30.35
N GLY A 63 -27.38 -11.11 29.96
CA GLY A 63 -26.27 -10.30 30.49
C GLY A 63 -26.48 -8.81 30.22
N HIS A 64 -26.85 -8.47 28.99
CA HIS A 64 -27.16 -7.09 28.59
C HIS A 64 -28.35 -6.52 29.38
N GLU A 65 -29.43 -7.28 29.55
CA GLU A 65 -30.60 -6.83 30.32
C GLU A 65 -30.28 -6.63 31.81
N LEU A 66 -29.43 -7.47 32.39
CA LEU A 66 -28.99 -7.29 33.77
C LEU A 66 -28.07 -6.08 33.95
N SER A 67 -27.10 -5.87 33.05
CA SER A 67 -26.11 -4.80 33.21
C SER A 67 -26.66 -3.43 32.82
N VAL A 68 -27.46 -3.35 31.75
CA VAL A 68 -27.97 -2.08 31.19
C VAL A 68 -29.32 -1.73 31.79
N LEU A 69 -30.28 -2.66 31.79
CA LEU A 69 -31.66 -2.39 32.23
C LEU A 69 -31.85 -2.58 33.74
N LYS A 70 -30.85 -3.13 34.44
CA LYS A 70 -30.86 -3.39 35.89
C LYS A 70 -32.06 -4.23 36.36
N SER A 71 -32.60 -5.07 35.47
CA SER A 71 -33.72 -5.98 35.73
C SER A 71 -33.43 -6.95 36.88
N LYS A 72 -34.47 -7.48 37.53
CA LYS A 72 -34.30 -8.47 38.60
C LYS A 72 -33.85 -9.80 38.01
N VAL A 73 -32.93 -10.49 38.68
CA VAL A 73 -32.35 -11.76 38.23
C VAL A 73 -33.43 -12.84 38.01
N ILE A 74 -34.44 -12.91 38.88
CA ILE A 74 -35.58 -13.84 38.76
C ILE A 74 -36.38 -13.59 37.46
N ASP A 75 -36.65 -12.33 37.13
CA ASP A 75 -37.45 -11.96 35.95
C ASP A 75 -36.69 -12.28 34.66
N VAL A 76 -35.39 -12.00 34.64
CA VAL A 76 -34.50 -12.33 33.51
C VAL A 76 -34.36 -13.85 33.33
N ALA A 77 -34.22 -14.60 34.43
CA ALA A 77 -34.13 -16.06 34.38
C ALA A 77 -35.38 -16.67 33.72
N LEU A 78 -36.57 -16.26 34.18
CA LEU A 78 -37.84 -16.75 33.64
C LEU A 78 -38.04 -16.34 32.17
N LYS A 79 -37.72 -15.08 31.83
CA LYS A 79 -37.84 -14.55 30.46
C LYS A 79 -37.01 -15.32 29.44
N TYR A 80 -35.84 -15.82 29.84
CA TYR A 80 -34.95 -16.59 28.97
C TYR A 80 -35.09 -18.12 29.15
N GLY A 81 -36.22 -18.56 29.71
CA GLY A 81 -36.62 -19.97 29.72
C GLY A 81 -35.90 -20.83 30.76
N TYR A 82 -35.49 -20.25 31.90
CA TYR A 82 -34.96 -21.01 33.03
C TYR A 82 -36.02 -21.13 34.14
N ASP A 83 -36.29 -22.36 34.58
CA ASP A 83 -37.31 -22.66 35.59
C ASP A 83 -36.94 -22.17 37.01
N SER A 84 -35.68 -21.85 37.25
CA SER A 84 -35.18 -21.42 38.58
C SER A 84 -34.01 -20.44 38.47
N PRO A 85 -33.88 -19.47 39.39
CA PRO A 85 -32.69 -18.61 39.49
C PRO A 85 -31.38 -19.39 39.66
N GLU A 86 -31.42 -20.55 40.33
CA GLU A 86 -30.24 -21.37 40.60
C GLU A 86 -29.70 -22.01 39.31
N SER A 87 -30.58 -22.56 38.47
CA SER A 87 -30.20 -23.12 37.17
C SER A 87 -29.69 -22.04 36.22
N PHE A 88 -30.35 -20.87 36.21
CA PHE A 88 -29.89 -19.71 35.47
C PHE A 88 -28.52 -19.24 35.93
N THR A 89 -28.30 -19.08 37.24
CA THR A 89 -27.03 -18.62 37.80
C THR A 89 -25.87 -19.54 37.42
N LYS A 90 -26.06 -20.87 37.45
CA LYS A 90 -25.04 -21.83 37.02
C LYS A 90 -24.70 -21.68 35.53
N ALA A 91 -25.71 -21.57 34.67
CA ALA A 91 -25.50 -21.41 33.23
C ALA A 91 -24.85 -20.05 32.89
N PHE A 92 -25.33 -18.97 33.53
CA PHE A 92 -24.81 -17.62 33.38
C PHE A 92 -23.35 -17.51 33.81
N MET A 93 -23.00 -18.07 34.97
CA MET A 93 -21.62 -18.10 35.45
C MET A 93 -20.71 -18.94 34.55
N ARG A 94 -21.20 -20.07 34.01
CA ARG A 94 -20.44 -20.87 33.05
C ARG A 94 -20.13 -20.09 31.76
N PHE A 95 -21.08 -19.29 31.30
CA PHE A 95 -20.91 -18.49 30.08
C PHE A 95 -20.07 -17.23 30.34
N HIS A 96 -20.52 -16.33 31.21
CA HIS A 96 -19.87 -15.02 31.45
C HIS A 96 -18.68 -15.08 32.42
N GLY A 97 -18.59 -16.08 33.30
CA GLY A 97 -17.54 -16.18 34.33
C GLY A 97 -17.85 -15.43 35.64
N ILE A 98 -18.98 -14.72 35.70
CA ILE A 98 -19.45 -13.96 36.88
C ILE A 98 -20.90 -14.31 37.20
N THR A 99 -21.37 -13.97 38.40
CA THR A 99 -22.77 -14.22 38.79
C THR A 99 -23.70 -13.14 38.19
N PRO A 100 -25.00 -13.44 37.99
CA PRO A 100 -25.98 -12.46 37.52
C PRO A 100 -26.06 -11.20 38.38
N SER A 101 -25.91 -11.33 39.70
CA SER A 101 -25.95 -10.20 40.64
C SER A 101 -24.75 -9.27 40.45
N VAL A 102 -23.56 -9.82 40.24
CA VAL A 102 -22.35 -9.03 39.93
C VAL A 102 -22.49 -8.32 38.58
N ALA A 103 -22.97 -9.02 37.56
CA ALA A 103 -23.24 -8.44 36.24
C ALA A 103 -24.25 -7.29 36.27
N ARG A 104 -25.15 -7.26 37.27
CA ARG A 104 -26.10 -6.17 37.47
C ARG A 104 -25.45 -4.93 38.08
N GLU A 105 -24.38 -5.08 38.86
CA GLU A 105 -23.72 -3.96 39.55
C GLU A 105 -22.60 -3.33 38.72
N SER A 106 -21.88 -4.12 37.92
CA SER A 106 -20.80 -3.63 37.04
C SER A 106 -20.97 -4.13 35.59
N ASN A 107 -20.57 -3.30 34.61
CA ASN A 107 -20.65 -3.66 33.19
C ASN A 107 -19.34 -4.32 32.67
N ASP A 108 -18.34 -4.49 33.53
CA ASP A 108 -17.04 -5.01 33.14
C ASP A 108 -17.05 -6.55 33.13
N ASN A 109 -16.56 -7.14 32.04
CA ASN A 109 -16.34 -8.59 31.83
C ASN A 109 -17.53 -9.46 31.35
N LEU A 110 -18.58 -8.89 30.74
CA LEU A 110 -19.59 -9.72 30.05
C LEU A 110 -19.05 -10.28 28.73
N LYS A 111 -19.16 -11.59 28.54
CA LYS A 111 -18.97 -12.24 27.22
C LYS A 111 -20.16 -12.02 26.30
N TYR A 112 -19.87 -11.92 25.00
CA TYR A 112 -20.86 -11.73 23.94
C TYR A 112 -20.73 -12.83 22.89
N PHE A 113 -21.86 -13.38 22.46
CA PHE A 113 -21.95 -14.30 21.33
C PHE A 113 -22.92 -13.71 20.29
N SER A 114 -22.39 -13.14 19.21
CA SER A 114 -23.18 -12.45 18.18
C SER A 114 -24.02 -13.44 17.32
N PRO A 115 -25.14 -12.98 16.73
CA PRO A 115 -25.89 -13.79 15.77
C PRO A 115 -25.02 -14.25 14.59
N LEU A 116 -25.26 -15.46 14.11
CA LEU A 116 -24.52 -16.00 12.97
C LEU A 116 -25.08 -15.48 11.63
N THR A 117 -24.17 -15.20 10.70
CA THR A 117 -24.49 -14.86 9.30
C THR A 117 -23.65 -15.74 8.37
N ILE A 118 -24.29 -16.43 7.43
CA ILE A 118 -23.62 -17.35 6.51
C ILE A 118 -23.33 -16.66 5.16
N GLN A 119 -22.08 -16.73 4.71
CA GLN A 119 -21.66 -16.29 3.38
C GLN A 119 -20.87 -17.41 2.70
N ILE A 120 -21.19 -17.73 1.44
CA ILE A 120 -20.49 -18.76 0.66
C ILE A 120 -19.66 -18.07 -0.43
N ASN A 121 -18.41 -18.49 -0.58
CA ASN A 121 -17.56 -18.13 -1.71
C ASN A 121 -17.07 -19.42 -2.39
N ILE A 122 -17.37 -19.61 -3.67
CA ILE A 122 -16.99 -20.79 -4.45
C ILE A 122 -15.80 -20.42 -5.34
N LYS A 123 -14.72 -21.22 -5.30
CA LYS A 123 -13.51 -21.06 -6.14
C LYS A 123 -13.26 -22.32 -6.99
N GLY A 124 -12.82 -22.15 -8.24
CA GLY A 124 -12.43 -23.23 -9.18
C GLY A 124 -13.52 -23.68 -10.19
N GLY A 125 -13.11 -24.46 -11.22
CA GLY A 125 -14.02 -25.07 -12.21
C GLY A 125 -14.12 -24.38 -13.58
N PHE A 126 -13.30 -23.37 -13.85
CA PHE A 126 -13.32 -22.60 -15.10
C PHE A 126 -12.12 -22.96 -16.00
N ILE A 127 -12.31 -22.91 -17.32
CA ILE A 127 -11.18 -22.92 -18.27
C ILE A 127 -10.50 -21.56 -18.16
N MET A 128 -9.28 -21.55 -17.64
CA MET A 128 -8.51 -20.33 -17.35
C MET A 128 -7.58 -20.02 -18.51
N THR A 129 -7.68 -18.81 -19.05
CA THR A 129 -6.78 -18.30 -20.09
C THR A 129 -5.74 -17.40 -19.41
N ARG A 130 -4.55 -17.95 -19.14
CA ARG A 130 -3.39 -17.17 -18.70
C ARG A 130 -2.74 -16.49 -19.88
N LYS A 131 -2.46 -15.18 -19.77
CA LYS A 131 -1.72 -14.42 -20.78
C LYS A 131 -0.64 -13.55 -20.14
N LEU A 132 0.55 -13.58 -20.72
CA LEU A 132 1.69 -12.74 -20.35
C LEU A 132 2.24 -12.03 -21.59
N ILE A 133 2.63 -10.78 -21.43
CA ILE A 133 3.48 -10.09 -22.41
C ILE A 133 4.92 -10.63 -22.25
N PRO A 134 5.55 -11.13 -23.32
CA PRO A 134 6.91 -11.65 -23.26
C PRO A 134 7.94 -10.53 -23.04
N ASN A 135 9.17 -10.90 -22.66
CA ASN A 135 10.33 -10.00 -22.55
C ASN A 135 10.19 -8.85 -21.53
N ILE A 136 9.27 -8.96 -20.58
CA ILE A 136 9.16 -8.05 -19.45
C ILE A 136 10.20 -8.45 -18.40
N VAL A 137 11.23 -7.63 -18.24
CA VAL A 137 12.32 -7.83 -17.28
C VAL A 137 11.87 -7.45 -15.87
N LYS A 138 12.33 -8.20 -14.86
CA LYS A 138 12.04 -7.95 -13.45
C LYS A 138 12.52 -6.55 -13.03
N LEU A 139 11.76 -5.92 -12.13
CA LEU A 139 12.13 -4.64 -11.54
C LEU A 139 13.27 -4.85 -10.53
N CYS A 140 14.16 -3.86 -10.40
CA CYS A 140 15.26 -3.90 -9.43
C CYS A 140 16.29 -5.04 -9.62
N ASP A 141 16.41 -5.65 -10.80
CA ASP A 141 17.47 -6.63 -11.10
C ASP A 141 18.89 -6.04 -10.90
N VAL A 142 19.02 -4.71 -10.92
CA VAL A 142 20.24 -3.98 -10.61
C VAL A 142 20.08 -3.26 -9.27
N GLN A 143 20.94 -3.59 -8.29
CA GLN A 143 21.04 -2.84 -7.04
C GLN A 143 21.28 -1.36 -7.37
N SER A 144 20.32 -0.46 -7.08
CA SER A 144 20.34 1.03 -7.22
C SER A 144 19.20 1.64 -8.04
N GLU A 145 18.34 0.83 -8.67
CA GLU A 145 17.14 1.32 -9.32
C GLU A 145 16.03 1.59 -8.30
N ASN A 146 16.11 2.70 -7.57
CA ASN A 146 15.16 3.04 -6.51
C ASN A 146 13.99 3.91 -7.00
N TYR A 147 13.95 4.30 -8.28
CA TYR A 147 12.84 5.08 -8.83
C TYR A 147 11.89 4.22 -9.65
N MET A 148 10.75 3.85 -9.05
CA MET A 148 9.94 2.76 -9.55
C MET A 148 9.22 3.10 -10.86
N PHE A 149 8.79 4.35 -11.02
CA PHE A 149 8.23 4.78 -12.31
C PHE A 149 9.28 4.67 -13.44
N ASP A 150 10.51 5.12 -13.18
CA ASP A 150 11.60 5.09 -14.17
C ASP A 150 12.03 3.65 -14.52
N SER A 151 12.09 2.77 -13.52
CA SER A 151 12.34 1.34 -13.71
C SER A 151 11.24 0.66 -14.53
N CYS A 152 9.98 1.00 -14.25
CA CYS A 152 8.85 0.53 -15.04
C CYS A 152 8.98 0.99 -16.49
N MET A 153 9.28 2.27 -16.74
CA MET A 153 9.47 2.81 -18.09
C MET A 153 10.63 2.12 -18.84
N ARG A 154 11.78 1.88 -18.19
CA ARG A 154 12.87 1.09 -18.76
C ARG A 154 12.38 -0.30 -19.18
N THR A 155 11.66 -0.99 -18.29
CA THR A 155 11.16 -2.34 -18.57
C THR A 155 10.16 -2.36 -19.73
N VAL A 156 9.26 -1.37 -19.80
CA VAL A 156 8.34 -1.20 -20.94
C VAL A 156 9.11 -1.03 -22.24
N MET A 157 10.09 -0.12 -22.29
CA MET A 157 10.85 0.13 -23.52
C MET A 157 11.63 -1.11 -23.98
N ARG A 158 12.19 -1.89 -23.04
CA ARG A 158 12.81 -3.18 -23.36
C ARG A 158 11.81 -4.19 -23.92
N ALA A 159 10.62 -4.30 -23.34
CA ALA A 159 9.59 -5.22 -23.83
C ALA A 159 9.10 -4.85 -25.25
N PHE A 160 9.10 -3.56 -25.58
CA PHE A 160 8.82 -3.07 -26.94
C PHE A 160 10.01 -3.17 -27.90
N ASN A 161 11.17 -3.67 -27.44
CA ASN A 161 12.41 -3.73 -28.21
C ASN A 161 12.81 -2.35 -28.77
N GLU A 162 12.62 -1.32 -27.96
CA GLU A 162 13.03 0.05 -28.25
C GLU A 162 14.54 0.26 -28.03
N ASN A 163 15.02 1.45 -28.35
CA ASN A 163 16.42 1.83 -28.22
C ASN A 163 16.95 1.57 -26.80
N GLU A 164 18.10 0.88 -26.68
CA GLU A 164 18.77 0.56 -25.41
C GLU A 164 19.10 1.79 -24.55
N ASN A 165 19.14 2.96 -25.18
CA ASN A 165 19.32 4.24 -24.53
C ASN A 165 18.14 4.62 -23.61
N TYR A 166 16.95 4.04 -23.79
CA TYR A 166 15.83 4.21 -22.87
C TYR A 166 16.01 3.31 -21.64
N ASN A 167 17.03 3.63 -20.84
CA ASN A 167 17.37 2.95 -19.61
C ASN A 167 16.89 3.74 -18.37
N PHE A 168 17.14 3.19 -17.18
CA PHE A 168 16.71 3.79 -15.91
C PHE A 168 17.24 5.22 -15.75
N THR A 169 18.55 5.43 -15.95
CA THR A 169 19.15 6.77 -15.77
C THR A 169 18.64 7.78 -16.78
N PHE A 170 18.28 7.35 -18.00
CA PHE A 170 17.58 8.21 -18.95
C PHE A 170 16.26 8.71 -18.37
N PHE A 171 15.36 7.80 -17.99
CA PHE A 171 14.05 8.18 -17.48
C PHE A 171 14.16 9.02 -16.21
N ALA A 172 14.97 8.60 -15.24
CA ALA A 172 15.17 9.35 -13.99
C ALA A 172 15.71 10.78 -14.21
N GLY A 173 16.50 11.00 -15.26
CA GLY A 173 16.94 12.32 -15.66
C GLY A 173 15.86 13.13 -16.38
N ILE A 174 15.10 12.50 -17.28
CA ILE A 174 14.01 13.12 -18.06
C ILE A 174 12.82 13.51 -17.18
N THR A 175 12.40 12.65 -16.26
CA THR A 175 11.30 12.90 -15.32
C THR A 175 11.64 13.99 -14.33
N GLY A 176 12.93 14.15 -14.01
CA GLY A 176 13.44 15.07 -13.00
C GLY A 176 13.67 14.44 -11.64
N ASP A 177 13.48 13.12 -11.50
CA ASP A 177 13.70 12.38 -10.25
C ASP A 177 15.16 12.50 -9.76
N LEU A 178 16.14 12.48 -10.68
CA LEU A 178 17.55 12.70 -10.32
C LEU A 178 17.84 14.11 -9.77
N PHE A 179 16.98 15.08 -10.06
CA PHE A 179 17.27 16.50 -9.81
C PHE A 179 16.31 17.15 -8.83
N THR A 180 15.38 16.39 -8.24
CA THR A 180 14.34 16.95 -7.38
C THR A 180 14.31 16.20 -6.06
N GLN A 181 14.80 16.83 -5.00
CA GLN A 181 14.56 16.33 -3.65
C GLN A 181 13.13 16.64 -3.24
N THR A 182 12.49 15.70 -2.56
CA THR A 182 11.18 15.88 -1.95
C THR A 182 11.26 15.65 -0.44
N TRP A 183 10.32 16.24 0.29
CA TRP A 183 10.10 16.00 1.71
C TRP A 183 8.61 15.97 2.00
N GLY A 184 8.17 15.05 2.85
CA GLY A 184 6.82 15.03 3.40
C GLY A 184 6.89 15.02 4.94
N LYS A 185 5.75 15.24 5.60
CA LYS A 185 5.68 15.24 7.07
C LYS A 185 6.16 13.89 7.66
N PRO A 186 6.81 13.86 8.85
CA PRO A 186 7.25 12.62 9.48
C PRO A 186 6.10 11.61 9.65
N ASP A 187 6.11 10.57 8.83
CA ASP A 187 5.14 9.48 8.82
C ASP A 187 5.75 8.25 8.14
N TRP A 188 5.03 7.13 8.09
CA TRP A 188 5.41 5.99 7.27
C TRP A 188 5.38 6.37 5.79
N GLN A 189 6.55 6.62 5.22
CA GLN A 189 6.73 7.05 3.84
C GLN A 189 7.78 6.18 3.17
N TYR A 190 7.31 5.32 2.28
CA TYR A 190 8.20 4.53 1.44
C TYR A 190 8.39 5.20 0.08
N ASN A 191 9.65 5.51 -0.24
CA ASN A 191 10.11 6.04 -1.51
C ASN A 191 9.34 7.30 -1.98
N ASN A 192 9.94 8.47 -1.79
CA ASN A 192 9.32 9.76 -2.08
C ASN A 192 9.78 10.38 -3.41
N GLU A 193 10.09 9.56 -4.42
CA GLU A 193 10.45 10.05 -5.76
C GLU A 193 9.48 11.12 -6.29
N TYR A 194 10.02 12.07 -7.04
CA TYR A 194 9.27 13.20 -7.58
C TYR A 194 8.16 12.73 -8.53
N SER A 195 8.42 11.73 -9.37
CA SER A 195 7.42 11.13 -10.25
C SER A 195 6.23 10.54 -9.50
N LEU A 196 6.45 9.94 -8.33
CA LEU A 196 5.38 9.45 -7.45
C LEU A 196 4.60 10.60 -6.82
N LYS A 197 5.30 11.59 -6.23
CA LYS A 197 4.65 12.73 -5.56
C LYS A 197 3.85 13.61 -6.52
N CYS A 198 4.28 13.69 -7.78
CA CYS A 198 3.64 14.50 -8.81
C CYS A 198 2.83 13.69 -9.84
N ARG A 199 2.56 12.40 -9.60
CA ARG A 199 1.80 11.54 -10.54
C ARG A 199 0.46 12.16 -10.98
N ASN A 200 -0.26 12.82 -10.07
CA ASN A 200 -1.57 13.41 -10.33
C ASN A 200 -1.49 14.68 -11.21
N THR A 201 -0.36 15.38 -11.23
CA THR A 201 -0.15 16.49 -12.17
C THR A 201 0.20 15.97 -13.57
N GLN A 202 0.57 14.69 -13.67
CA GLN A 202 1.01 13.99 -14.87
C GLN A 202 2.25 14.59 -15.53
N VAL A 203 2.87 15.61 -14.95
CA VAL A 203 4.06 16.28 -15.51
C VAL A 203 5.25 15.32 -15.69
N PRO A 204 5.70 14.58 -14.67
CA PRO A 204 6.81 13.63 -14.82
C PRO A 204 6.46 12.47 -15.75
N ILE A 205 5.23 11.97 -15.67
CA ILE A 205 4.73 10.88 -16.54
C ILE A 205 4.78 11.34 -18.00
N ARG A 206 4.21 12.50 -18.30
CA ARG A 206 4.22 13.09 -19.64
C ARG A 206 5.63 13.30 -20.16
N ALA A 207 6.56 13.78 -19.33
CA ALA A 207 7.95 13.96 -19.74
C ALA A 207 8.59 12.64 -20.22
N ALA A 208 8.35 11.52 -19.54
CA ALA A 208 8.85 10.21 -19.95
C ALA A 208 8.23 9.74 -21.28
N PHE A 209 6.91 9.85 -21.42
CA PHE A 209 6.17 9.43 -22.62
C PHE A 209 6.50 10.29 -23.85
N ASP A 210 6.62 11.61 -23.68
CA ASP A 210 7.03 12.55 -24.72
C ASP A 210 8.47 12.30 -25.18
N ALA A 211 9.35 11.79 -24.31
CA ALA A 211 10.75 11.48 -24.63
C ALA A 211 10.91 10.16 -25.40
N CYS A 212 10.02 9.19 -25.21
CA CYS A 212 10.02 7.93 -25.97
C CYS A 212 9.02 7.91 -27.14
N GLY A 213 8.15 8.92 -27.25
CA GLY A 213 7.25 9.11 -28.38
C GLY A 213 5.96 8.31 -28.34
N TYR A 214 5.49 7.95 -27.13
CA TYR A 214 4.28 7.18 -26.92
C TYR A 214 3.17 8.05 -26.34
N GLU A 215 1.93 7.82 -26.77
CA GLU A 215 0.76 8.37 -26.10
C GLU A 215 0.45 7.58 -24.82
N PHE A 216 -0.16 8.24 -23.83
CA PHE A 216 -0.67 7.58 -22.62
C PHE A 216 -2.03 8.15 -22.22
N GLU A 217 -2.76 7.36 -21.44
CA GLU A 217 -3.98 7.77 -20.75
C GLU A 217 -3.81 7.50 -19.26
N TYR A 218 -4.02 8.53 -18.44
CA TYR A 218 -3.96 8.44 -16.98
C TYR A 218 -5.36 8.36 -16.40
N ILE A 219 -5.61 7.37 -15.54
CA ILE A 219 -6.85 7.23 -14.79
C ILE A 219 -6.55 7.53 -13.32
N HIS A 220 -7.33 8.43 -12.72
CA HIS A 220 -7.21 8.78 -11.31
C HIS A 220 -7.87 7.75 -10.40
N GLU A 221 -7.40 7.68 -9.16
CA GLU A 221 -7.93 6.82 -8.09
C GLU A 221 -9.46 6.83 -8.01
N ASP A 222 -10.08 8.02 -7.93
CA ASP A 222 -11.53 8.16 -7.79
C ASP A 222 -12.31 7.43 -8.89
N ASP A 223 -11.81 7.48 -10.13
CA ASP A 223 -12.47 6.81 -11.26
C ASP A 223 -12.27 5.30 -11.18
N ILE A 224 -11.07 4.84 -10.81
CA ILE A 224 -10.78 3.42 -10.57
C ILE A 224 -11.73 2.86 -9.51
N GLN A 225 -11.85 3.55 -8.37
CA GLN A 225 -12.66 3.09 -7.24
C GLN A 225 -14.15 3.08 -7.57
N ARG A 226 -14.63 3.98 -8.43
CA ARG A 226 -16.03 3.98 -8.91
C ARG A 226 -16.38 2.78 -9.78
N ASN A 227 -15.44 2.27 -10.57
CA ASN A 227 -15.73 1.18 -11.51
C ASN A 227 -14.52 0.25 -11.77
N LYS A 228 -14.07 -0.45 -10.73
CA LYS A 228 -12.96 -1.42 -10.83
C LYS A 228 -13.17 -2.47 -11.94
N PRO A 229 -14.35 -3.10 -12.09
CA PRO A 229 -14.55 -4.13 -13.12
C PRO A 229 -14.29 -3.61 -14.55
N GLU A 230 -14.67 -2.36 -14.84
CA GLU A 230 -14.37 -1.73 -16.13
C GLU A 230 -12.87 -1.61 -16.36
N TYR A 231 -12.11 -1.15 -15.36
CA TYR A 231 -10.67 -0.97 -15.52
C TYR A 231 -9.91 -2.29 -15.55
N VAL A 232 -10.37 -3.33 -14.86
CA VAL A 232 -9.85 -4.70 -15.04
C VAL A 232 -10.05 -5.15 -16.49
N ARG A 233 -11.25 -4.99 -17.05
CA ARG A 233 -11.51 -5.32 -18.47
C ARG A 233 -10.57 -4.55 -19.40
N ARG A 234 -10.39 -3.25 -19.18
CA ARG A 234 -9.49 -2.43 -19.99
C ARG A 234 -8.02 -2.84 -19.87
N ILE A 235 -7.58 -3.29 -18.69
CA ILE A 235 -6.23 -3.84 -18.47
C ILE A 235 -6.06 -5.12 -19.30
N VAL A 236 -7.02 -6.04 -19.24
CA VAL A 236 -7.05 -7.27 -20.05
C VAL A 236 -6.97 -6.93 -21.54
N GLU A 237 -7.79 -6.00 -22.04
CA GLU A 237 -7.75 -5.57 -23.44
C GLU A 237 -6.42 -4.91 -23.85
N SER A 238 -5.77 -4.20 -22.93
CA SER A 238 -4.46 -3.58 -23.15
C SER A 238 -3.37 -4.66 -23.29
N ILE A 239 -3.35 -5.59 -22.34
CA ILE A 239 -2.44 -6.74 -22.35
C ILE A 239 -2.68 -7.59 -23.58
N ASP A 240 -3.93 -7.73 -24.01
CA ASP A 240 -4.27 -8.51 -25.20
C ASP A 240 -3.65 -7.96 -26.48
N LYS A 241 -3.51 -6.63 -26.54
CA LYS A 241 -2.84 -5.88 -27.61
C LYS A 241 -1.32 -5.81 -27.44
N GLY A 242 -0.76 -6.39 -26.38
CA GLY A 242 0.66 -6.37 -26.08
C GLY A 242 1.15 -5.12 -25.34
N TYR A 243 0.23 -4.31 -24.78
CA TYR A 243 0.58 -3.11 -24.01
C TYR A 243 0.45 -3.37 -22.50
N PRO A 244 1.55 -3.35 -21.73
CA PRO A 244 1.46 -3.40 -20.29
C PRO A 244 0.77 -2.14 -19.75
N VAL A 245 0.33 -2.20 -18.49
CA VAL A 245 -0.31 -1.07 -17.80
C VAL A 245 0.51 -0.76 -16.57
N LEU A 246 0.85 0.52 -16.36
CA LEU A 246 1.49 0.94 -15.12
C LEU A 246 0.42 1.27 -14.08
N THR A 247 0.72 1.02 -12.81
CA THR A 247 -0.20 1.28 -11.71
C THR A 247 0.55 1.72 -10.47
N PHE A 248 -0.09 2.51 -9.60
CA PHE A 248 0.48 2.96 -8.34
C PHE A 248 -0.29 2.30 -7.19
N GLY A 249 0.38 1.53 -6.32
CA GLY A 249 -0.24 0.97 -5.11
C GLY A 249 -0.94 -0.38 -5.22
N ILE A 250 -0.75 -1.12 -6.32
CA ILE A 250 -1.30 -2.48 -6.46
C ILE A 250 -0.74 -3.47 -5.43
N VAL A 251 0.56 -3.38 -5.16
CA VAL A 251 1.30 -4.19 -4.19
C VAL A 251 2.21 -3.28 -3.39
N GLY A 252 2.11 -3.35 -2.06
CA GLY A 252 2.89 -2.51 -1.17
C GLY A 252 2.35 -1.06 -1.06
N PRO A 253 3.19 -0.10 -0.63
CA PRO A 253 2.92 1.34 -0.71
C PRO A 253 2.64 1.81 -2.16
N PRO A 254 2.21 3.07 -2.37
CA PRO A 254 1.76 3.55 -3.68
C PRO A 254 2.83 3.70 -4.77
N THR A 255 3.96 3.00 -4.65
CA THR A 255 5.01 2.95 -5.66
C THR A 255 4.49 2.42 -7.00
N CYS A 256 5.11 2.87 -8.09
CA CYS A 256 4.77 2.39 -9.42
C CYS A 256 5.07 0.89 -9.56
N SER A 257 4.17 0.18 -10.23
CA SER A 257 4.27 -1.23 -10.59
C SER A 257 3.84 -1.40 -12.03
N ILE A 258 4.20 -2.53 -12.64
CA ILE A 258 3.83 -2.87 -14.02
C ILE A 258 2.97 -4.11 -14.03
N ILE A 259 1.78 -4.01 -14.64
CA ILE A 259 0.91 -5.15 -14.94
C ILE A 259 1.17 -5.54 -16.39
N PHE A 260 1.57 -6.79 -16.60
CA PHE A 260 1.94 -7.29 -17.93
C PHE A 260 1.28 -8.63 -18.25
N GLY A 261 0.40 -9.12 -17.37
CA GLY A 261 -0.34 -10.35 -17.60
C GLY A 261 -1.60 -10.42 -16.77
N TYR A 262 -2.37 -11.46 -17.05
CA TYR A 262 -3.54 -11.83 -16.27
C TYR A 262 -3.71 -13.35 -16.30
N ASP A 263 -4.43 -13.84 -15.30
CA ASP A 263 -5.03 -15.17 -15.28
C ASP A 263 -6.54 -15.05 -15.01
N GLU A 264 -7.26 -16.16 -15.16
CA GLU A 264 -8.70 -16.22 -14.86
C GLU A 264 -9.52 -15.13 -15.57
N ASN A 265 -9.19 -14.85 -16.83
CA ASN A 265 -9.85 -13.80 -17.64
C ASN A 265 -9.83 -12.39 -17.01
N GLY A 266 -8.82 -12.10 -16.17
CA GLY A 266 -8.64 -10.80 -15.53
C GLY A 266 -8.95 -10.79 -14.03
N ASP A 267 -9.53 -11.86 -13.48
CA ASP A 267 -9.76 -11.95 -12.04
C ASP A 267 -8.45 -11.92 -11.24
N VAL A 268 -7.36 -12.40 -11.85
CA VAL A 268 -5.99 -12.33 -11.32
C VAL A 268 -5.13 -11.47 -12.25
N LEU A 269 -4.58 -10.38 -11.72
CA LEU A 269 -3.61 -9.55 -12.44
C LEU A 269 -2.19 -9.99 -12.12
N ILE A 270 -1.35 -10.08 -13.14
CA ILE A 270 0.05 -10.52 -13.05
C ILE A 270 0.97 -9.36 -13.39
N GLY A 271 1.98 -9.11 -12.54
CA GLY A 271 2.86 -7.97 -12.69
C GLY A 271 4.14 -7.99 -11.88
N TRP A 272 4.92 -6.92 -11.97
CA TRP A 272 6.08 -6.69 -11.11
C TRP A 272 5.88 -5.46 -10.24
N SER A 273 6.26 -5.60 -8.98
CA SER A 273 6.43 -4.53 -7.98
C SER A 273 7.77 -4.73 -7.27
N GLN A 274 8.35 -3.68 -6.70
CA GLN A 274 9.49 -3.78 -5.79
C GLN A 274 9.22 -4.73 -4.61
N PHE A 275 7.95 -4.85 -4.22
CA PHE A 275 7.47 -5.64 -3.09
C PHE A 275 7.00 -7.04 -3.45
N THR A 276 7.33 -7.52 -4.66
CA THR A 276 6.89 -8.85 -5.14
C THR A 276 7.40 -9.97 -4.26
N ASP A 277 8.62 -9.84 -3.71
CA ASP A 277 9.30 -10.88 -2.94
C ASP A 277 9.08 -10.75 -1.41
N GLU A 278 8.38 -9.71 -0.94
CA GLU A 278 8.10 -9.51 0.50
C GLU A 278 6.94 -10.39 0.96
N VAL A 279 7.25 -11.63 1.34
CA VAL A 279 6.32 -12.53 2.02
C VAL A 279 6.03 -11.98 3.43
N LYS A 280 4.82 -11.46 3.68
CA LYS A 280 4.35 -11.24 5.05
C LYS A 280 3.77 -12.54 5.61
N GLU A 281 4.11 -12.87 6.85
CA GLU A 281 3.66 -14.08 7.57
C GLU A 281 2.12 -14.16 7.75
N ASP A 282 1.40 -13.05 7.58
CA ASP A 282 -0.07 -13.00 7.55
C ASP A 282 -0.57 -12.85 6.11
N ASN A 283 -0.59 -13.95 5.34
CA ASN A 283 -1.10 -13.92 3.98
C ASN A 283 -2.53 -14.51 3.91
N PRO A 284 -3.56 -13.72 3.54
CA PRO A 284 -4.89 -14.26 3.28
C PRO A 284 -4.87 -15.06 1.97
N MET A 285 -4.87 -16.40 2.06
CA MET A 285 -5.40 -17.45 1.15
C MET A 285 -5.55 -17.22 -0.38
N ASP A 286 -4.91 -16.23 -1.00
CA ASP A 286 -5.10 -15.83 -2.41
C ASP A 286 -3.78 -15.43 -3.12
N LEU A 287 -2.62 -15.86 -2.60
CA LEU A 287 -1.32 -15.67 -3.23
C LEU A 287 -0.73 -17.02 -3.64
N GLU A 288 -0.89 -17.39 -4.91
CA GLU A 288 0.03 -18.35 -5.55
C GLU A 288 1.28 -17.57 -5.99
N LEU A 289 2.24 -17.47 -5.07
CA LEU A 289 3.58 -16.95 -5.38
C LEU A 289 4.33 -17.99 -6.23
N SER A 290 4.44 -17.75 -7.53
CA SER A 290 5.64 -18.16 -8.23
C SER A 290 6.73 -17.15 -7.85
N ASN A 291 7.97 -17.60 -7.65
CA ASN A 291 9.11 -16.76 -7.23
C ASN A 291 9.57 -15.71 -8.28
N GLU A 292 8.70 -15.36 -9.20
CA GLU A 292 8.85 -14.42 -10.29
C GLU A 292 7.46 -13.77 -10.40
N PHE A 293 7.24 -12.47 -10.44
CA PHE A 293 5.95 -11.77 -10.57
C PHE A 293 4.92 -11.94 -9.42
N PHE A 294 4.22 -10.84 -9.12
CA PHE A 294 3.07 -10.87 -8.22
C PHE A 294 1.86 -11.42 -8.97
N GLN A 295 0.98 -12.09 -8.25
CA GLN A 295 -0.37 -12.44 -8.69
C GLN A 295 -1.36 -11.82 -7.71
N LYS A 296 -2.24 -10.95 -8.21
CA LYS A 296 -3.18 -10.22 -7.36
C LYS A 296 -4.61 -10.40 -7.85
N ARG A 297 -5.40 -11.16 -7.08
CA ARG A 297 -6.85 -11.25 -7.26
C ARG A 297 -7.49 -9.92 -6.88
N ASN A 298 -8.47 -9.46 -7.67
CA ASN A 298 -9.15 -8.17 -7.47
C ASN A 298 -8.16 -6.98 -7.40
N GLY A 299 -7.14 -6.97 -8.27
CA GLY A 299 -5.91 -6.18 -8.11
C GLY A 299 -6.00 -4.65 -8.22
N LEU A 300 -7.12 -4.01 -7.94
CA LEU A 300 -7.26 -2.54 -8.03
C LEU A 300 -7.75 -1.86 -6.74
N ASP A 301 -7.97 -2.61 -5.65
CA ASP A 301 -8.53 -2.05 -4.40
C ASP A 301 -7.69 -0.93 -3.77
N ARG A 302 -6.37 -0.96 -3.98
CA ARG A 302 -5.43 0.05 -3.49
C ARG A 302 -4.75 0.84 -4.61
N SER A 303 -5.24 0.70 -5.84
CA SER A 303 -4.66 1.41 -6.98
C SER A 303 -5.02 2.89 -6.91
N GLU A 304 -3.99 3.73 -6.78
CA GLU A 304 -4.09 5.20 -6.74
C GLU A 304 -3.98 5.83 -8.13
N GLY A 305 -3.74 5.02 -9.17
CA GLY A 305 -3.69 5.49 -10.55
C GLY A 305 -3.31 4.38 -11.52
N LEU A 306 -3.79 4.51 -12.77
CA LEU A 306 -3.44 3.66 -13.90
C LEU A 306 -2.88 4.48 -15.05
N VAL A 307 -1.84 3.97 -15.70
CA VAL A 307 -1.27 4.55 -16.92
C VAL A 307 -1.39 3.52 -18.04
N PHE A 308 -2.34 3.76 -18.94
CA PHE A 308 -2.49 2.96 -20.14
C PHE A 308 -1.56 3.49 -21.24
N ILE A 309 -0.58 2.68 -21.61
CA ILE A 309 0.31 2.96 -22.74
C ILE A 309 -0.49 2.77 -24.03
N LYS A 310 -0.38 3.73 -24.95
CA LYS A 310 -1.04 3.70 -26.25
C LYS A 310 0.00 3.54 -27.36
N LYS A 311 -0.39 3.86 -28.60
CA LYS A 311 0.48 3.75 -29.76
C LYS A 311 1.68 4.71 -29.69
N LYS A 312 2.76 4.31 -30.37
CA LYS A 312 3.88 5.21 -30.67
C LYS A 312 3.47 6.17 -31.79
N ILE A 313 3.73 7.46 -31.61
CA ILE A 313 3.35 8.52 -32.57
C ILE A 313 4.54 9.14 -33.28
N ASN A 314 5.73 9.10 -32.68
CA ASN A 314 6.97 9.59 -33.27
C ASN A 314 8.18 8.91 -32.59
N THR A 315 9.39 9.26 -33.01
CA THR A 315 10.63 8.84 -32.35
C THR A 315 11.45 10.09 -32.02
N PRO A 316 11.26 10.67 -30.82
CA PRO A 316 11.99 11.87 -30.39
C PRO A 316 13.50 11.63 -30.37
N SER A 317 14.26 12.71 -30.58
CA SER A 317 15.71 12.69 -30.43
C SER A 317 16.08 12.52 -28.95
N ILE A 318 16.81 11.45 -28.64
CA ILE A 318 17.38 11.22 -27.30
C ILE A 318 18.23 12.41 -26.88
N SER A 319 19.02 12.96 -27.81
CA SER A 319 19.86 14.13 -27.51
C SER A 319 19.02 15.34 -27.15
N ASP A 320 17.93 15.63 -27.86
CA ASP A 320 17.09 16.79 -27.54
C ASP A 320 16.32 16.61 -26.23
N SER A 321 15.92 15.38 -25.91
CA SER A 321 15.28 15.05 -24.63
C SER A 321 16.25 15.29 -23.47
N ILE A 322 17.50 14.84 -23.61
CA ILE A 322 18.56 15.11 -22.62
C ILE A 322 18.84 16.61 -22.49
N ARG A 323 18.97 17.35 -23.61
CA ARG A 323 19.16 18.81 -23.56
C ARG A 323 18.06 19.50 -22.77
N ARG A 324 16.81 19.18 -23.07
CA ARG A 324 15.64 19.75 -22.38
C ARG A 324 15.65 19.42 -20.89
N SER A 325 15.97 18.18 -20.50
CA SER A 325 16.02 17.81 -19.09
C SER A 325 17.06 18.62 -18.30
N ILE A 326 18.26 18.82 -18.87
CA ILE A 326 19.33 19.59 -18.24
C ILE A 326 18.90 21.05 -18.08
N LEU A 327 18.39 21.66 -19.16
CA LEU A 327 17.91 23.04 -19.13
C LEU A 327 16.70 23.24 -18.19
N ASN A 328 15.99 22.16 -17.83
CA ASN A 328 14.84 22.20 -16.94
C ASN A 328 15.21 22.09 -15.45
N ILE A 329 16.47 21.79 -15.11
CA ILE A 329 16.92 21.65 -13.71
C ILE A 329 16.59 22.88 -12.84
N PRO A 330 16.83 24.15 -13.26
CA PRO A 330 16.50 25.32 -12.45
C PRO A 330 15.00 25.43 -12.18
N LYS A 331 14.17 25.02 -13.15
CA LYS A 331 12.71 25.02 -13.02
C LYS A 331 12.25 23.98 -12.00
N LEU A 332 12.85 22.77 -12.03
CA LEU A 332 12.58 21.72 -11.04
C LEU A 332 12.99 22.17 -9.63
N ALA A 333 14.15 22.79 -9.48
CA ALA A 333 14.62 23.32 -8.19
C ALA A 333 13.76 24.48 -7.66
N SER A 334 12.98 25.13 -8.52
CA SER A 334 12.08 26.25 -8.19
C SER A 334 10.61 25.82 -8.01
N LEU A 335 10.32 24.52 -7.97
CA LEU A 335 8.98 24.01 -7.74
C LEU A 335 8.41 24.55 -6.41
N GLN A 336 7.15 24.98 -6.46
CA GLN A 336 6.47 25.48 -5.27
C GLN A 336 6.04 24.32 -4.38
N SER A 337 6.46 24.37 -3.11
CA SER A 337 6.00 23.43 -2.09
C SER A 337 4.50 23.54 -1.88
N THR A 338 3.89 22.40 -1.54
CA THR A 338 2.48 22.26 -1.19
C THR A 338 2.34 22.01 0.30
N GLU A 339 1.11 21.99 0.82
CA GLU A 339 0.86 21.62 2.23
C GLU A 339 1.33 20.20 2.60
N LYS A 340 1.45 19.30 1.60
CA LYS A 340 1.78 17.88 1.80
C LYS A 340 3.23 17.54 1.48
N THR A 341 3.82 18.26 0.52
CA THR A 341 5.14 17.92 -0.04
C THR A 341 5.92 19.19 -0.30
N SER A 342 7.14 19.21 0.21
CA SER A 342 8.15 20.22 -0.08
C SER A 342 9.11 19.75 -1.15
N PHE A 343 9.63 20.68 -1.94
CA PHE A 343 10.51 20.38 -3.09
C PHE A 343 11.83 21.15 -3.01
N GLY A 344 12.84 20.61 -3.69
CA GLY A 344 14.12 21.28 -3.89
C GLY A 344 14.81 21.66 -2.58
N LYS A 345 15.28 22.91 -2.48
CA LYS A 345 15.96 23.40 -1.27
C LYS A 345 15.06 23.36 -0.03
N GLN A 346 13.77 23.71 -0.17
CA GLN A 346 12.82 23.70 0.94
C GLN A 346 12.66 22.28 1.51
N ALA A 347 12.74 21.24 0.68
CA ALA A 347 12.69 19.86 1.15
C ALA A 347 13.84 19.53 2.13
N PHE A 348 15.06 20.02 1.86
CA PHE A 348 16.19 19.87 2.79
C PHE A 348 16.02 20.71 4.05
N GLU A 349 15.46 21.92 3.95
CA GLU A 349 15.20 22.79 5.09
C GLU A 349 14.16 22.15 6.04
N ASP A 350 13.05 21.65 5.49
CA ASP A 350 12.01 20.99 6.27
C ASP A 350 12.47 19.66 6.85
N TRP A 351 13.30 18.90 6.12
CA TRP A 351 13.96 17.71 6.63
C TRP A 351 14.82 18.06 7.85
N ALA A 352 15.68 19.06 7.73
CA ALA A 352 16.54 19.50 8.82
C ALA A 352 15.73 20.00 10.03
N ASP A 353 14.69 20.81 9.79
CA ASP A 353 13.84 21.35 10.84
C ASP A 353 13.02 20.25 11.54
N SER A 354 12.65 19.17 10.84
CA SER A 354 11.97 18.03 11.44
C SER A 354 12.78 17.36 12.56
N LEU A 355 14.12 17.37 12.46
CA LEU A 355 15.03 16.85 13.49
C LEU A 355 15.03 17.71 14.76
N LEU A 356 14.54 18.95 14.69
CA LEU A 356 14.52 19.89 15.81
C LEU A 356 13.20 19.83 16.61
N CYS A 357 12.21 19.09 16.11
CA CYS A 357 10.93 18.86 16.77
C CYS A 357 11.05 17.80 17.88
N ASP A 358 11.23 18.24 19.12
CA ASP A 358 11.50 17.35 20.26
C ASP A 358 10.41 16.32 20.54
N GLU A 359 9.16 16.61 20.17
CA GLU A 359 8.01 15.70 20.32
C GLU A 359 8.22 14.37 19.58
N ASN A 360 8.99 14.38 18.49
CA ASN A 360 9.26 13.19 17.68
C ASN A 360 10.42 12.33 18.22
N PHE A 361 11.14 12.77 19.25
CA PHE A 361 12.38 12.13 19.71
C PHE A 361 12.48 12.04 21.24
N GLN A 362 11.35 11.86 21.92
CA GLN A 362 11.29 11.76 23.38
C GLN A 362 11.90 10.46 23.90
N ASP A 363 11.61 9.34 23.24
CA ASP A 363 12.12 8.01 23.57
C ASP A 363 12.18 7.11 22.33
N GLU A 364 12.73 5.91 22.49
CA GLU A 364 12.95 4.95 21.40
C GLU A 364 11.64 4.53 20.70
N SER A 365 10.51 4.50 21.41
CA SER A 365 9.23 4.10 20.83
C SER A 365 8.70 5.12 19.82
N MET A 366 9.14 6.37 19.92
CA MET A 366 8.76 7.47 19.04
C MET A 366 9.62 7.55 17.76
N LEU A 367 10.74 6.82 17.70
CA LEU A 367 11.71 6.94 16.60
C LEU A 367 11.25 6.30 15.28
N ALA A 368 10.28 5.38 15.31
CA ALA A 368 9.91 4.59 14.13
C ALA A 368 9.52 5.45 12.92
N ARG A 369 8.58 6.39 13.08
CA ARG A 369 8.12 7.26 11.97
C ARG A 369 9.20 8.25 11.49
N PRO A 370 9.88 9.00 12.38
CA PRO A 370 10.97 9.88 11.95
C PRO A 370 12.10 9.13 11.22
N LEU A 371 12.48 7.94 11.70
CA LEU A 371 13.50 7.12 11.06
C LEU A 371 13.07 6.63 9.67
N ASP A 372 11.80 6.28 9.49
CA ASP A 372 11.27 5.83 8.21
C ASP A 372 11.31 6.97 7.17
N THR A 373 10.79 8.16 7.52
CA THR A 373 10.85 9.33 6.63
C THR A 373 12.30 9.74 6.34
N TYR A 374 13.16 9.74 7.36
CA TYR A 374 14.60 10.02 7.20
C TYR A 374 15.27 9.03 6.24
N GLY A 375 15.01 7.73 6.44
CA GLY A 375 15.52 6.65 5.62
C GLY A 375 15.10 6.82 4.16
N SER A 376 13.83 7.16 3.90
CA SER A 376 13.37 7.45 2.54
C SER A 376 14.16 8.59 1.88
N CYS A 377 14.46 9.67 2.61
CA CYS A 377 15.24 10.78 2.05
C CYS A 377 16.69 10.40 1.80
N MET A 378 17.31 9.65 2.71
CA MET A 378 18.67 9.12 2.51
C MET A 378 18.78 8.21 1.29
N VAL A 379 17.76 7.36 1.04
CA VAL A 379 17.70 6.51 -0.16
C VAL A 379 17.66 7.37 -1.43
N MET A 380 16.83 8.41 -1.48
CA MET A 380 16.76 9.31 -2.64
C MET A 380 18.10 10.02 -2.89
N VAL A 381 18.67 10.60 -1.84
CA VAL A 381 19.96 11.28 -1.92
C VAL A 381 21.07 10.32 -2.38
N GLY A 382 21.13 9.11 -1.81
CA GLY A 382 22.08 8.08 -2.23
C GLY A 382 21.88 7.62 -3.69
N THR A 383 20.63 7.44 -4.11
CA THR A 383 20.27 7.11 -5.50
C THR A 383 20.75 8.20 -6.46
N ASN A 384 20.54 9.45 -6.09
CA ASN A 384 21.00 10.62 -6.83
C ASN A 384 22.53 10.68 -6.92
N MET A 385 23.25 10.47 -5.83
CA MET A 385 24.72 10.43 -5.83
C MET A 385 25.25 9.39 -6.81
N TYR A 386 24.65 8.20 -6.83
CA TYR A 386 25.09 7.10 -7.69
C TYR A 386 24.77 7.32 -9.17
N ASN A 387 23.58 7.86 -9.48
CA ASN A 387 23.08 7.93 -10.85
C ASN A 387 23.29 9.27 -11.56
N LYS A 388 23.37 10.42 -10.85
CA LYS A 388 23.60 11.75 -11.45
C LYS A 388 24.88 11.77 -12.28
N GLN A 389 25.97 11.21 -11.76
CA GLN A 389 27.25 11.20 -12.48
C GLN A 389 27.17 10.41 -13.79
N SER A 390 26.61 9.19 -13.73
CA SER A 390 26.40 8.36 -14.92
C SER A 390 25.54 9.07 -15.97
N TYR A 391 24.48 9.76 -15.53
CA TYR A 391 23.63 10.54 -16.41
C TYR A 391 24.38 11.68 -17.09
N LEU A 392 25.14 12.49 -16.34
CA LEU A 392 25.88 13.63 -16.88
C LEU A 392 27.04 13.22 -17.81
N GLU A 393 27.76 12.15 -17.48
CA GLU A 393 28.80 11.60 -18.36
C GLU A 393 28.23 11.11 -19.69
N ARG A 394 27.05 10.51 -19.66
CA ARG A 394 26.34 10.11 -20.85
C ARG A 394 25.81 11.32 -21.63
N ALA A 395 25.24 12.30 -20.94
CA ALA A 395 24.80 13.54 -21.57
C ALA A 395 25.95 14.25 -22.29
N LEU A 396 27.16 14.25 -21.72
CA LEU A 396 28.34 14.85 -22.35
C LEU A 396 28.71 14.17 -23.68
N LYS A 397 28.55 12.84 -23.76
CA LYS A 397 28.79 12.06 -24.99
C LYS A 397 27.75 12.34 -26.07
N ILE A 398 26.48 12.46 -25.68
CA ILE A 398 25.35 12.61 -26.60
C ILE A 398 25.11 14.07 -27.02
N CYS A 399 25.43 15.02 -26.15
CA CYS A 399 25.21 16.45 -26.30
C CYS A 399 26.54 17.22 -26.13
N PRO A 400 27.52 17.04 -27.03
CA PRO A 400 28.82 17.71 -26.91
C PRO A 400 28.72 19.25 -26.96
N ASP A 401 27.65 19.78 -27.55
CA ASP A 401 27.29 21.19 -27.55
C ASP A 401 26.98 21.76 -26.16
N MET A 402 26.58 20.91 -25.20
CA MET A 402 26.31 21.29 -23.81
C MET A 402 27.49 21.07 -22.87
N LYS A 403 28.69 20.83 -23.39
CA LYS A 403 29.88 20.46 -22.60
C LYS A 403 30.12 21.40 -21.41
N ILE A 404 30.05 22.71 -21.65
CA ILE A 404 30.32 23.72 -20.60
C ILE A 404 29.30 23.62 -19.47
N GLN A 405 28.01 23.53 -19.80
CA GLN A 405 26.92 23.42 -18.83
C GLN A 405 27.03 22.12 -18.03
N ILE A 406 27.30 21.00 -18.70
CA ILE A 406 27.41 19.68 -18.06
C ILE A 406 28.63 19.62 -17.13
N GLU A 407 29.78 20.15 -17.55
CA GLU A 407 30.98 20.22 -16.70
C GLU A 407 30.76 21.09 -15.45
N LYS A 408 30.06 22.22 -15.59
CA LYS A 408 29.66 23.07 -14.45
C LYS A 408 28.75 22.32 -13.48
N LEU A 409 27.70 21.65 -13.98
CA LEU A 409 26.82 20.82 -13.14
C LEU A 409 27.60 19.74 -12.42
N ASN A 410 28.48 19.03 -13.13
CA ASN A 410 29.25 17.95 -12.53
C ASN A 410 30.16 18.48 -11.40
N GLN A 411 30.80 19.64 -11.59
CA GLN A 411 31.59 20.28 -10.53
C GLN A 411 30.73 20.69 -9.33
N ALA A 412 29.53 21.22 -9.55
CA ALA A 412 28.64 21.65 -8.48
C ALA A 412 28.05 20.45 -7.72
N TYR A 413 27.58 19.41 -8.42
CA TYR A 413 27.10 18.18 -7.80
C TYR A 413 28.19 17.41 -7.05
N ASN A 414 29.45 17.50 -7.47
CA ASN A 414 30.56 16.97 -6.68
C ASN A 414 30.71 17.66 -5.32
N LYS A 415 30.30 18.94 -5.18
CA LYS A 415 30.25 19.62 -3.87
C LYS A 415 29.07 19.11 -3.03
N GLU A 416 27.91 18.91 -3.66
CA GLU A 416 26.74 18.27 -3.01
C GLU A 416 27.10 16.87 -2.48
N ASN A 417 27.73 16.02 -3.29
CA ASN A 417 28.18 14.68 -2.90
C ASN A 417 29.14 14.71 -1.70
N LYS A 418 30.08 15.66 -1.67
CA LYS A 418 30.98 15.86 -0.53
C LYS A 418 30.25 16.32 0.72
N ALA A 419 29.22 17.15 0.58
CA ALA A 419 28.38 17.56 1.71
C ALA A 419 27.57 16.39 2.27
N ILE A 420 27.04 15.52 1.41
CA ILE A 420 26.33 14.30 1.82
C ILE A 420 27.30 13.31 2.49
N GLN A 421 28.51 13.15 1.99
CA GLN A 421 29.51 12.29 2.63
C GLN A 421 29.77 12.69 4.09
N LYS A 422 29.78 14.00 4.41
CA LYS A 422 29.88 14.46 5.79
C LYS A 422 28.72 14.01 6.67
N ILE A 423 27.50 13.91 6.12
CA ILE A 423 26.35 13.34 6.84
C ILE A 423 26.61 11.86 7.12
N LEU A 424 27.00 11.09 6.09
CA LEU A 424 27.29 9.66 6.21
C LEU A 424 28.38 9.38 7.25
N ASP A 425 29.46 10.15 7.23
CA ASP A 425 30.56 10.04 8.18
C ASP A 425 30.11 10.42 9.61
N PHE A 426 29.30 11.47 9.75
CA PHE A 426 28.80 11.94 11.05
C PHE A 426 27.82 10.96 11.69
N GLN A 427 26.91 10.38 10.90
CA GLN A 427 25.88 9.47 11.40
C GLN A 427 26.30 7.99 11.43
N GLY A 428 27.48 7.68 10.87
CA GLY A 428 28.06 6.32 10.88
C GLY A 428 27.41 5.36 9.87
N GLY A 429 27.07 5.82 8.67
CA GLY A 429 26.49 4.99 7.60
C GLY A 429 25.30 5.64 6.90
N TYR A 430 24.48 4.85 6.21
CA TYR A 430 23.27 5.37 5.52
C TYR A 430 22.05 5.42 6.43
N PHE A 431 21.93 4.49 7.39
CA PHE A 431 20.74 4.31 8.23
C PHE A 431 21.06 4.28 9.73
N PHE A 432 22.01 5.12 10.17
CA PHE A 432 22.51 5.14 11.54
C PHE A 432 23.02 3.76 11.99
N ASP A 433 23.79 3.10 11.12
CA ASP A 433 24.20 1.70 11.29
C ASP A 433 25.03 1.49 12.57
N ALA A 434 25.70 2.55 13.05
CA ALA A 434 26.48 2.55 14.28
C ALA A 434 25.65 2.73 15.57
N ASP A 435 24.68 3.67 15.59
CA ASP A 435 23.83 3.94 16.75
C ASP A 435 22.53 4.65 16.37
N ARG A 436 21.43 3.89 16.32
CA ARG A 436 20.09 4.44 16.05
C ARG A 436 19.55 5.35 17.15
N LYS A 437 20.07 5.23 18.39
CA LYS A 437 19.63 6.04 19.54
C LYS A 437 20.29 7.41 19.57
N ALA A 438 21.28 7.66 18.70
CA ALA A 438 21.91 8.97 18.54
C ALA A 438 20.87 10.07 18.27
N LEU A 439 19.77 9.75 17.60
CA LEU A 439 18.66 10.68 17.38
C LEU A 439 17.93 11.11 18.65
N LEU A 440 18.05 10.44 19.80
CA LEU A 440 17.49 10.93 21.06
C LEU A 440 18.29 12.12 21.63
N ASN A 441 19.56 12.26 21.21
CA ASN A 441 20.41 13.36 21.63
C ASN A 441 20.12 14.62 20.81
N ARG A 442 19.56 15.65 21.46
CA ARG A 442 19.25 16.94 20.81
C ARG A 442 20.47 17.62 20.18
N ASN A 443 21.65 17.56 20.80
CA ASN A 443 22.86 18.16 20.23
C ASN A 443 23.31 17.43 18.95
N PHE A 444 23.16 16.10 18.92
CA PHE A 444 23.40 15.32 17.71
C PHE A 444 22.43 15.73 16.59
N ARG A 445 21.12 15.84 16.90
CA ARG A 445 20.10 16.29 15.94
C ARG A 445 20.37 17.69 15.40
N ILE A 446 20.78 18.64 16.25
CA ILE A 446 21.16 20.00 15.84
C ILE A 446 22.29 19.95 14.82
N LYS A 447 23.34 19.18 15.10
CA LYS A 447 24.48 19.06 14.19
C LYS A 447 24.11 18.40 12.87
N LEU A 448 23.29 17.35 12.92
CA LEU A 448 22.79 16.67 11.73
C LEU A 448 21.94 17.61 10.85
N SER A 449 21.04 18.38 11.48
CA SER A 449 20.24 19.42 10.82
C SER A 449 21.11 20.45 10.09
N GLU A 450 22.19 20.94 10.72
CA GLU A 450 23.14 21.86 10.07
C GLU A 450 23.78 21.25 8.81
N LEU A 451 24.18 19.97 8.87
CA LEU A 451 24.78 19.26 7.74
C LEU A 451 23.77 19.08 6.60
N ILE A 452 22.52 18.73 6.91
CA ILE A 452 21.44 18.62 5.91
C ILE A 452 21.18 19.97 5.23
N LYS A 453 21.14 21.08 5.98
CA LYS A 453 21.00 22.43 5.40
C LYS A 453 22.16 22.79 4.48
N GLN A 454 23.39 22.36 4.80
CA GLN A 454 24.54 22.54 3.90
C GLN A 454 24.39 21.76 2.59
N VAL A 455 23.87 20.52 2.64
CA VAL A 455 23.53 19.76 1.43
C VAL A 455 22.49 20.49 0.60
N GLY A 456 21.40 20.97 1.23
CA GLY A 456 20.37 21.73 0.56
C GLY A 456 20.88 22.99 -0.14
N GLN A 457 21.85 23.68 0.46
CA GLN A 457 22.51 24.82 -0.19
C GLN A 457 23.36 24.39 -1.38
N CYS A 458 24.18 23.33 -1.26
CA CYS A 458 24.95 22.80 -2.38
C CYS A 458 24.07 22.33 -3.54
N TYR A 459 22.94 21.70 -3.22
CA TYR A 459 21.91 21.31 -4.20
C TYR A 459 21.38 22.53 -4.96
N ALA A 460 20.99 23.59 -4.24
CA ALA A 460 20.49 24.82 -4.87
C ALA A 460 21.54 25.49 -5.75
N ASP A 461 22.77 25.63 -5.25
CA ASP A 461 23.90 26.20 -6.01
C ASP A 461 24.17 25.39 -7.29
N ALA A 462 24.06 24.06 -7.23
CA ALA A 462 24.22 23.20 -8.39
C ALA A 462 23.08 23.39 -9.40
N ALA A 463 21.83 23.40 -8.94
CA ALA A 463 20.67 23.53 -9.80
C ALA A 463 20.65 24.85 -10.59
N PHE A 464 21.16 25.94 -10.01
CA PHE A 464 21.24 27.26 -10.64
C PHE A 464 22.61 27.58 -11.27
N SER A 465 23.48 26.59 -11.46
CA SER A 465 24.83 26.80 -12.02
C SER A 465 24.91 26.85 -13.56
N ILE A 466 23.81 26.53 -14.25
CA ILE A 466 23.75 26.38 -15.71
C ILE A 466 23.17 27.58 -16.44
#